data_AF-A0A1X0ZQQ6-F1
#
_entry.id   AF-A0A1X0ZQQ6-F1
#
_cell.length_a   1.000
_cell.length_b   1.000
_cell.length_c   1.000
_cell.angle_alpha   90.00
_cell.angle_beta   90.00
_cell.angle_gamma   90.00
#
_symmetry.space_group_name_H-M   'P 1'
#
loop_
_entity.id
_entity.type
_entity.pdbx_description
1 polymer ?
#
loop_
_entity_poly.entity_id
_entity_poly.type
_entity_poly.pdbx_seq_one_letter_code
_entity_poly.pdbx_strand_id
1 'polypeptide(L)'
;MAYRSFAPLLALGISSVLGVVALIFGFHLWFKALADEKENQAAYKREILAALAEQESAPPHTFALEIRGAGVAIHRDAQSRIWKFIKDKNDNFSSVYSVDPKDYPDSLTSRRISSEIKVRLAFKQSAGESVAYWPIPVFALGPPNLYDQRDMAALLINAGRNAATLGVTLFLWQDDENTSHAQTMIERLFIFFDGNPTVPQALIVSEDGDVVRNLYRKPGTPGLDSTQVVPTIYESMAGLLVARSDRVDRYLRFSAVDEPENNQSKKTDLGKLWAFYWEQSRAFDKWYEEIERSKGSKFAIAPTMSTAYWHSKLPELWKTISNRGPGHFEPSPWLPVRWAQHQVDEFDASPVLGYLHRPIKVPMHDENGKRLKPALQAKALQAGWLEALDTLPKGHKPVRVFYDTTDNLEAEIALTNALHELNTDGHGLDIGNVEEGYDIGRRLGNTGVSSALVQINLASIASYLDGGTSAVVYAGADGSLTVQMVRPPDEARKEKNRQNRGVDPFNYGLP
;
A
#
# COMPACT_ATOMS: atom_id res chain seq x y z
N MET A 1 -46.73 84.52 -17.77
CA MET A 1 -45.34 84.48 -17.29
C MET A 1 -45.04 83.02 -16.95
N ALA A 2 -44.39 82.26 -17.84
CA ALA A 2 -44.29 80.81 -17.74
C ALA A 2 -42.91 80.38 -17.22
N TYR A 3 -42.89 79.60 -16.14
CA TYR A 3 -41.71 78.98 -15.53
C TYR A 3 -41.21 77.80 -16.38
N ARG A 4 -39.92 77.77 -16.72
CA ARG A 4 -39.24 76.58 -17.28
C ARG A 4 -38.69 75.73 -16.13
N SER A 5 -39.07 74.45 -16.07
CA SER A 5 -38.60 73.49 -15.06
C SER A 5 -37.22 72.91 -15.43
N PHE A 6 -36.30 72.88 -14.47
CA PHE A 6 -34.92 72.36 -14.56
C PHE A 6 -34.78 70.87 -14.17
N ALA A 7 -35.85 70.08 -14.26
CA ALA A 7 -35.90 68.72 -13.69
C ALA A 7 -35.12 67.60 -14.44
N PRO A 8 -34.86 67.61 -15.77
CA PRO A 8 -34.37 66.39 -16.44
C PRO A 8 -32.84 66.20 -16.43
N LEU A 9 -32.05 67.23 -16.09
CA LEU A 9 -30.57 67.15 -16.08
C LEU A 9 -29.98 66.65 -14.75
N LEU A 10 -30.66 66.86 -13.63
CA LEU A 10 -30.25 66.36 -12.30
C LEU A 10 -30.49 64.85 -12.13
N ALA A 11 -31.55 64.31 -12.75
CA ALA A 11 -31.90 62.89 -12.64
C ALA A 11 -30.94 61.93 -13.39
N LEU A 12 -30.31 62.42 -14.48
CA LEU A 12 -29.29 61.66 -15.23
C LEU A 12 -27.91 61.70 -14.54
N GLY A 13 -27.58 62.78 -13.81
CA GLY A 13 -26.33 62.89 -13.05
C GLY A 13 -26.32 62.06 -11.76
N ILE A 14 -27.47 61.90 -11.10
CA ILE A 14 -27.56 61.10 -9.87
C ILE A 14 -27.52 59.59 -10.17
N SER A 15 -28.14 59.16 -11.28
CA SER A 15 -28.13 57.75 -11.70
C SER A 15 -26.75 57.25 -12.15
N SER A 16 -25.94 58.10 -12.78
CA SER A 16 -24.56 57.75 -13.18
C SER A 16 -23.61 57.66 -11.99
N VAL A 17 -23.74 58.56 -11.01
CA VAL A 17 -22.95 58.53 -9.76
C VAL A 17 -23.30 57.30 -8.91
N LEU A 18 -24.59 56.95 -8.78
CA LEU A 18 -25.01 55.75 -8.06
C LEU A 18 -24.53 54.45 -8.73
N GLY A 19 -24.53 54.38 -10.06
CA GLY A 19 -23.99 53.24 -10.81
C GLY A 19 -22.49 53.04 -10.63
N VAL A 20 -21.71 54.14 -10.61
CA VAL A 20 -20.25 54.09 -10.37
C VAL A 20 -19.93 53.68 -8.93
N VAL A 21 -20.67 54.19 -7.95
CA VAL A 21 -20.49 53.81 -6.53
C VAL A 21 -20.84 52.34 -6.30
N ALA A 22 -21.92 51.83 -6.92
CA ALA A 22 -22.29 50.42 -6.83
C ALA A 22 -21.24 49.49 -7.48
N LEU A 23 -20.63 49.90 -8.60
CA LEU A 23 -19.53 49.17 -9.23
C LEU A 23 -18.28 49.17 -8.35
N ILE A 24 -17.88 50.31 -7.78
CA ILE A 24 -16.74 50.40 -6.87
C ILE A 24 -16.98 49.54 -5.62
N PHE A 25 -18.18 49.58 -5.05
CA PHE A 25 -18.53 48.77 -3.88
C PHE A 25 -18.60 47.28 -4.20
N GLY A 26 -19.14 46.89 -5.36
CA GLY A 26 -19.11 45.51 -5.85
C GLY A 26 -17.69 45.00 -6.10
N PHE A 27 -16.82 45.84 -6.69
CA PHE A 27 -15.41 45.54 -6.87
C PHE A 27 -14.69 45.41 -5.52
N HIS A 28 -14.99 46.28 -4.57
CA HIS A 28 -14.42 46.24 -3.22
C HIS A 28 -14.85 44.99 -2.46
N LEU A 29 -16.12 44.60 -2.52
CA LEU A 29 -16.62 43.36 -1.92
C LEU A 29 -16.02 42.12 -2.57
N TRP A 30 -15.85 42.13 -3.90
CA TRP A 30 -15.20 41.03 -4.63
C TRP A 30 -13.71 40.91 -4.27
N PHE A 31 -12.98 42.01 -4.19
CA PHE A 31 -11.59 42.02 -3.73
C PHE A 31 -11.45 41.60 -2.27
N LYS A 32 -12.41 41.99 -1.41
CA LYS A 32 -12.43 41.59 0.00
C LYS A 32 -12.71 40.09 0.14
N ALA A 33 -13.66 39.54 -0.62
CA ALA A 33 -13.91 38.10 -0.66
C ALA A 33 -12.69 37.31 -1.16
N LEU A 34 -11.98 37.80 -2.19
CA LEU A 34 -10.74 37.20 -2.68
C LEU A 34 -9.57 37.32 -1.68
N ALA A 35 -9.52 38.42 -0.92
CA ALA A 35 -8.52 38.62 0.12
C ALA A 35 -8.80 37.71 1.33
N ASP A 36 -10.05 37.62 1.77
CA ASP A 36 -10.50 36.74 2.85
C ASP A 36 -10.27 35.27 2.47
N GLU A 37 -10.54 34.87 1.23
CA GLU A 37 -10.25 33.51 0.74
C GLU A 37 -8.74 33.20 0.74
N LYS A 38 -7.91 34.14 0.29
CA LYS A 38 -6.43 34.00 0.36
C LYS A 38 -5.91 33.97 1.79
N GLU A 39 -6.47 34.78 2.69
CA GLU A 39 -6.09 34.82 4.09
C GLU A 39 -6.50 33.52 4.80
N ASN A 40 -7.70 33.00 4.52
CA ASN A 40 -8.17 31.70 5.01
C ASN A 40 -7.30 30.55 4.50
N GLN A 41 -6.95 30.53 3.21
CA GLN A 41 -6.03 29.54 2.65
C GLN A 41 -4.63 29.63 3.27
N ALA A 42 -4.13 30.84 3.52
CA ALA A 42 -2.83 31.06 4.16
C ALA A 42 -2.84 30.63 5.64
N ALA A 43 -3.93 30.91 6.37
CA ALA A 43 -4.12 30.47 7.75
C ALA A 43 -4.20 28.94 7.84
N TYR A 44 -5.03 28.32 6.99
CA TYR A 44 -5.14 26.87 6.89
C TYR A 44 -3.80 26.21 6.55
N LYS A 45 -3.04 26.79 5.61
CA LYS A 45 -1.68 26.34 5.29
C LYS A 45 -0.74 26.41 6.49
N ARG A 46 -0.77 27.49 7.27
CA ARG A 46 0.06 27.64 8.47
C ARG A 46 -0.31 26.60 9.53
N GLU A 47 -1.59 26.34 9.74
CA GLU A 47 -2.08 25.34 10.68
C GLU A 47 -1.61 23.93 10.32
N ILE A 48 -1.78 23.52 9.06
CA ILE A 48 -1.27 22.23 8.56
C ILE A 48 0.24 22.13 8.75
N LEU A 49 1.00 23.14 8.32
CA LEU A 49 2.46 23.10 8.43
C LEU A 49 2.94 23.08 9.88
N ALA A 50 2.20 23.72 10.80
CA ALA A 50 2.49 23.67 12.24
C ALA A 50 2.21 22.27 12.81
N ALA A 51 1.08 21.66 12.47
CA ALA A 51 0.74 20.29 12.89
C ALA A 51 1.77 19.27 12.35
N LEU A 52 2.23 19.44 11.11
CA LEU A 52 3.28 18.60 10.53
C LEU A 52 4.63 18.77 11.24
N ALA A 53 4.99 20.00 11.62
CA ALA A 53 6.22 20.26 12.37
C ALA A 53 6.16 19.66 13.79
N GLU A 54 4.99 19.65 14.43
CA GLU A 54 4.77 18.97 15.70
C GLU A 54 4.89 17.45 15.54
N GLN A 55 4.31 16.87 14.48
CA GLN A 55 4.46 15.45 14.16
C GLN A 55 5.93 15.06 13.88
N GLU A 56 6.70 15.92 13.23
CA GLU A 56 8.15 15.73 12.99
C GLU A 56 9.00 15.86 14.26
N SER A 57 8.49 16.54 15.30
CA SER A 57 9.15 16.60 16.61
C SER A 57 8.98 15.31 17.42
N ALA A 58 8.08 14.41 17.01
CA ALA A 58 7.99 13.08 17.56
C ALA A 58 9.29 12.29 17.24
N PRO A 59 9.72 11.37 18.11
CA PRO A 59 10.95 10.62 17.90
C PRO A 59 10.96 9.91 16.53
N PRO A 60 12.06 9.96 15.74
CA PRO A 60 12.11 9.39 14.38
C PRO A 60 11.72 7.91 14.27
N HIS A 61 11.80 7.16 15.36
CA HIS A 61 11.45 5.73 15.44
C HIS A 61 9.94 5.46 15.53
N THR A 62 9.09 6.45 15.85
CA THR A 62 7.62 6.29 15.91
C THR A 62 6.94 6.47 14.56
N PHE A 63 7.72 6.67 13.50
CA PHE A 63 7.22 6.83 12.15
C PHE A 63 6.56 5.52 11.64
N ALA A 64 5.35 5.64 11.08
CA ALA A 64 4.58 4.54 10.52
C ALA A 64 4.00 4.89 9.15
N LEU A 65 3.85 3.88 8.30
CA LEU A 65 3.19 4.01 7.01
C LEU A 65 1.67 3.81 7.18
N GLU A 66 0.87 4.68 6.57
CA GLU A 66 -0.58 4.50 6.56
C GLU A 66 -0.95 3.39 5.58
N ILE A 67 -1.71 2.39 6.02
CA ILE A 67 -2.26 1.36 5.14
C ILE A 67 -3.53 1.94 4.52
N ARG A 68 -3.48 2.25 3.21
CA ARG A 68 -4.60 2.81 2.45
C ARG A 68 -5.41 1.76 1.70
N GLY A 69 -4.77 0.66 1.34
CA GLY A 69 -5.41 -0.50 0.75
C GLY A 69 -4.77 -1.77 1.26
N ALA A 70 -5.59 -2.78 1.54
CA ALA A 70 -5.18 -4.06 2.08
C ALA A 70 -5.92 -5.14 1.31
N GLY A 71 -5.18 -5.97 0.58
CA GLY A 71 -5.75 -7.05 -0.20
C GLY A 71 -5.15 -8.39 0.20
N VAL A 72 -5.97 -9.33 0.66
CA VAL A 72 -5.55 -10.73 0.88
C VAL A 72 -6.56 -11.70 0.29
N ALA A 73 -6.07 -12.70 -0.44
CA ALA A 73 -6.88 -13.80 -0.96
C ALA A 73 -6.10 -15.11 -0.86
N ILE A 74 -6.69 -16.13 -0.23
CA ILE A 74 -6.08 -17.43 0.04
C ILE A 74 -7.10 -18.51 -0.26
N HIS A 75 -6.68 -19.58 -0.94
CA HIS A 75 -7.56 -20.70 -1.30
C HIS A 75 -8.86 -20.32 -2.03
N ARG A 76 -10.00 -20.19 -1.31
CA ARG A 76 -11.32 -19.81 -1.85
C ARG A 76 -11.84 -18.51 -1.25
N ASP A 77 -11.09 -17.91 -0.34
CA ASP A 77 -11.54 -16.86 0.54
C ASP A 77 -10.66 -15.61 0.40
N ALA A 78 -11.20 -14.47 0.80
CA ALA A 78 -10.52 -13.20 0.71
C ALA A 78 -10.96 -12.27 1.85
N GLN A 79 -10.10 -11.31 2.18
CA GLN A 79 -10.39 -10.19 3.08
C GLN A 79 -10.98 -10.63 4.43
N SER A 80 -11.92 -9.85 4.98
CA SER A 80 -12.55 -10.06 6.29
C SER A 80 -13.24 -11.42 6.44
N ARG A 81 -13.58 -12.10 5.34
CA ARG A 81 -14.14 -13.46 5.38
C ARG A 81 -13.12 -14.47 5.93
N ILE A 82 -11.83 -14.32 5.61
CA ILE A 82 -10.76 -15.15 6.17
C ILE A 82 -10.69 -14.94 7.68
N TRP A 83 -10.72 -13.68 8.13
CA TRP A 83 -10.72 -13.34 9.55
C TRP A 83 -11.93 -13.93 10.28
N LYS A 84 -13.13 -13.81 9.69
CA LYS A 84 -14.35 -14.41 10.21
C LYS A 84 -14.23 -15.92 10.38
N PHE A 85 -13.67 -16.64 9.40
CA PHE A 85 -13.47 -18.08 9.52
C PHE A 85 -12.50 -18.45 10.63
N ILE A 86 -11.41 -17.70 10.80
CA ILE A 86 -10.47 -17.88 11.92
C ILE A 86 -11.19 -17.71 13.27
N LYS A 87 -12.01 -16.65 13.41
CA LYS A 87 -12.78 -16.37 14.64
C LYS A 87 -13.88 -17.40 14.88
N ASP A 88 -14.62 -17.82 13.85
CA ASP A 88 -15.71 -18.79 13.98
C ASP A 88 -15.15 -20.19 14.32
N LYS A 89 -14.00 -20.57 13.75
CA LYS A 89 -13.31 -21.83 14.07
C LYS A 89 -12.80 -21.86 15.50
N ASN A 90 -12.29 -20.71 15.99
CA ASN A 90 -11.80 -20.49 17.34
C ASN A 90 -10.91 -21.63 17.87
N ASP A 91 -9.92 -22.02 17.07
CA ASP A 91 -8.98 -23.09 17.41
C ASP A 91 -7.55 -22.73 16.96
N ASN A 92 -6.57 -22.96 17.84
CA ASN A 92 -5.15 -22.72 17.61
C ASN A 92 -4.46 -23.83 16.82
N PHE A 93 -5.07 -25.02 16.74
CA PHE A 93 -4.41 -26.24 16.28
C PHE A 93 -5.06 -26.85 15.04
N SER A 94 -6.07 -26.20 14.47
CA SER A 94 -6.73 -26.68 13.27
C SER A 94 -6.88 -25.61 12.19
N SER A 95 -6.73 -26.04 10.95
CA SER A 95 -6.95 -25.19 9.78
C SER A 95 -8.43 -24.93 9.57
N VAL A 96 -8.75 -23.75 9.02
CA VAL A 96 -10.08 -23.45 8.48
C VAL A 96 -10.33 -24.16 7.14
N TYR A 97 -9.26 -24.61 6.47
CA TYR A 97 -9.36 -25.37 5.22
C TYR A 97 -9.33 -26.87 5.47
N SER A 98 -10.00 -27.61 4.57
CA SER A 98 -10.10 -29.06 4.66
C SER A 98 -8.77 -29.75 4.37
N VAL A 99 -8.56 -30.89 5.02
CA VAL A 99 -7.44 -31.80 4.73
C VAL A 99 -7.85 -32.97 3.84
N ASP A 100 -9.12 -33.07 3.43
CA ASP A 100 -9.58 -34.06 2.45
C ASP A 100 -9.28 -33.56 1.03
N PRO A 101 -8.46 -34.27 0.23
CA PRO A 101 -8.22 -33.92 -1.16
C PRO A 101 -9.49 -33.71 -1.99
N LYS A 102 -10.59 -34.44 -1.67
CA LYS A 102 -11.86 -34.36 -2.41
C LYS A 102 -12.54 -33.00 -2.32
N ASP A 103 -12.19 -32.20 -1.33
CA ASP A 103 -12.72 -30.84 -1.18
C ASP A 103 -12.03 -29.84 -2.12
N TYR A 104 -11.00 -30.25 -2.85
CA TYR A 104 -10.23 -29.43 -3.77
C TYR A 104 -10.61 -29.66 -5.24
N PRO A 105 -10.37 -28.67 -6.13
CA PRO A 105 -10.66 -28.82 -7.55
C PRO A 105 -9.93 -30.01 -8.17
N ASP A 106 -10.61 -30.72 -9.06
CA ASP A 106 -10.13 -31.94 -9.73
C ASP A 106 -9.26 -31.67 -10.98
N SER A 107 -9.17 -30.42 -11.43
CA SER A 107 -8.43 -30.04 -12.62
C SER A 107 -7.41 -28.93 -12.38
N LEU A 108 -6.27 -29.01 -13.09
CA LEU A 108 -5.26 -27.95 -13.07
C LEU A 108 -5.80 -26.62 -13.61
N THR A 109 -6.73 -26.67 -14.57
CA THR A 109 -7.40 -25.47 -15.10
C THR A 109 -8.19 -24.75 -14.02
N SER A 110 -8.98 -25.46 -13.22
CA SER A 110 -9.74 -24.85 -12.11
C SER A 110 -8.80 -24.25 -11.05
N ARG A 111 -7.67 -24.91 -10.77
CA ARG A 111 -6.64 -24.36 -9.85
C ARG A 111 -6.03 -23.06 -10.40
N ARG A 112 -5.71 -23.00 -11.69
CA ARG A 112 -5.21 -21.78 -12.36
C ARG A 112 -6.21 -20.63 -12.31
N ILE A 113 -7.47 -20.89 -12.68
CA ILE A 113 -8.55 -19.90 -12.59
C ILE A 113 -8.69 -19.39 -11.16
N SER A 114 -8.59 -20.29 -10.17
CA SER A 114 -8.62 -19.91 -8.76
C SER A 114 -7.44 -19.01 -8.37
N SER A 115 -6.23 -19.23 -8.90
CA SER A 115 -5.08 -18.32 -8.69
C SER A 115 -5.33 -16.94 -9.30
N GLU A 116 -5.79 -16.89 -10.55
CA GLU A 116 -6.08 -15.64 -11.26
C GLU A 116 -7.16 -14.81 -10.57
N ILE A 117 -8.19 -15.45 -10.01
CA ILE A 117 -9.22 -14.79 -9.20
C ILE A 117 -8.61 -14.15 -7.95
N LYS A 118 -7.64 -14.79 -7.28
CA LYS A 118 -6.98 -14.21 -6.10
C LYS A 118 -6.16 -12.98 -6.47
N VAL A 119 -5.40 -13.06 -7.56
CA VAL A 119 -4.67 -11.91 -8.10
C VAL A 119 -5.63 -10.75 -8.35
N ARG A 120 -6.75 -10.99 -9.02
CA ARG A 120 -7.79 -9.97 -9.23
C ARG A 120 -8.31 -9.37 -7.93
N LEU A 121 -8.74 -10.21 -6.99
CA LEU A 121 -9.37 -9.76 -5.75
C LEU A 121 -8.41 -8.95 -4.89
N ALA A 122 -7.21 -9.46 -4.65
CA ALA A 122 -6.27 -8.80 -3.78
C ALA A 122 -5.62 -7.56 -4.43
N PHE A 123 -5.42 -7.49 -5.74
CA PHE A 123 -5.07 -6.22 -6.41
C PHE A 123 -6.20 -5.20 -6.33
N LYS A 124 -7.46 -5.61 -6.51
CA LYS A 124 -8.60 -4.68 -6.44
C LYS A 124 -8.71 -4.05 -5.04
N GLN A 125 -8.48 -4.83 -3.99
CA GLN A 125 -8.58 -4.37 -2.59
C GLN A 125 -7.34 -3.65 -2.06
N SER A 126 -6.16 -3.94 -2.62
CA SER A 126 -4.93 -3.21 -2.26
C SER A 126 -4.77 -1.96 -3.13
N ALA A 127 -4.64 -2.11 -4.43
CA ALA A 127 -4.29 -1.02 -5.33
C ALA A 127 -5.49 -0.23 -5.87
N GLY A 128 -6.73 -0.68 -5.64
CA GLY A 128 -7.94 0.05 -6.04
C GLY A 128 -8.13 1.40 -5.33
N GLU A 129 -7.47 1.60 -4.19
CA GLU A 129 -7.48 2.85 -3.40
C GLU A 129 -6.33 3.81 -3.77
N SER A 130 -5.65 3.53 -4.88
CA SER A 130 -4.49 4.29 -5.32
C SER A 130 -4.87 5.47 -6.21
N VAL A 131 -4.12 6.56 -6.10
CA VAL A 131 -4.42 7.80 -6.85
C VAL A 131 -4.23 7.57 -8.35
N ALA A 132 -5.25 7.92 -9.14
CA ALA A 132 -5.26 7.78 -10.57
C ALA A 132 -4.21 8.68 -11.26
N TYR A 133 -3.75 8.28 -12.45
CA TYR A 133 -2.87 9.07 -13.33
C TYR A 133 -1.50 9.47 -12.76
N TRP A 134 -1.12 8.91 -11.61
CA TRP A 134 0.18 9.15 -10.99
C TRP A 134 1.04 7.86 -11.03
N PRO A 135 2.31 7.90 -11.48
CA PRO A 135 3.17 6.71 -11.53
C PRO A 135 3.55 6.20 -10.13
N ILE A 136 2.91 5.12 -9.70
CA ILE A 136 3.05 4.53 -8.36
C ILE A 136 4.21 3.53 -8.37
N PRO A 137 5.19 3.65 -7.46
CA PRO A 137 6.22 2.64 -7.27
C PRO A 137 5.62 1.34 -6.73
N VAL A 138 5.93 0.22 -7.39
CA VAL A 138 5.45 -1.11 -7.01
C VAL A 138 6.61 -2.06 -6.74
N PHE A 139 6.54 -2.71 -5.58
CA PHE A 139 7.44 -3.77 -5.10
C PHE A 139 6.75 -5.12 -5.26
N ALA A 140 7.38 -6.07 -5.92
CA ALA A 140 6.75 -7.36 -6.21
C ALA A 140 7.53 -8.56 -5.68
N LEU A 141 6.82 -9.50 -5.07
CA LEU A 141 7.37 -10.73 -4.53
C LEU A 141 6.78 -11.94 -5.27
N GLY A 142 7.64 -12.86 -5.66
CA GLY A 142 7.26 -14.16 -6.19
C GLY A 142 8.01 -15.29 -5.49
N PRO A 143 7.61 -16.55 -5.72
CA PRO A 143 8.28 -17.69 -5.10
C PRO A 143 9.71 -17.86 -5.60
N PRO A 144 10.56 -18.68 -4.94
CA PRO A 144 11.95 -18.89 -5.37
C PRO A 144 12.07 -19.35 -6.83
N ASN A 145 12.86 -18.62 -7.63
CA ASN A 145 13.15 -18.95 -9.04
C ASN A 145 14.53 -19.65 -9.15
N LEU A 146 14.64 -20.86 -8.60
CA LEU A 146 15.93 -21.57 -8.47
C LEU A 146 16.58 -22.00 -9.78
N TYR A 147 15.85 -21.92 -10.90
CA TYR A 147 16.31 -22.39 -12.21
C TYR A 147 16.30 -21.28 -13.26
N ASP A 148 16.23 -20.03 -12.82
CA ASP A 148 16.27 -18.83 -13.66
C ASP A 148 15.34 -18.95 -14.89
N GLN A 149 14.13 -19.49 -14.65
CA GLN A 149 13.24 -19.85 -15.75
C GLN A 149 12.58 -18.60 -16.31
N ARG A 150 12.20 -17.65 -15.44
CA ARG A 150 11.41 -16.44 -15.73
C ARG A 150 11.45 -15.43 -14.58
N ASP A 151 11.68 -14.14 -14.84
CA ASP A 151 11.51 -13.07 -13.83
C ASP A 151 10.03 -12.73 -13.63
N MET A 152 9.25 -13.62 -13.00
CA MET A 152 7.78 -13.41 -12.89
C MET A 152 7.34 -12.54 -11.71
N ALA A 153 8.20 -12.23 -10.75
CA ALA A 153 7.79 -11.36 -9.65
C ALA A 153 7.38 -9.97 -10.20
N ALA A 154 8.20 -9.35 -11.04
CA ALA A 154 7.83 -8.10 -11.72
C ALA A 154 6.62 -8.25 -12.68
N LEU A 155 6.41 -9.41 -13.30
CA LEU A 155 5.25 -9.66 -14.18
C LEU A 155 3.91 -9.61 -13.42
N LEU A 156 3.90 -9.92 -12.12
CA LEU A 156 2.72 -9.83 -11.26
C LEU A 156 2.09 -8.43 -11.30
N ILE A 157 2.91 -7.38 -11.42
CA ILE A 157 2.45 -5.99 -11.40
C ILE A 157 1.45 -5.73 -12.53
N ASN A 158 1.81 -6.11 -13.77
CA ASN A 158 0.96 -5.89 -14.93
C ASN A 158 -0.21 -6.90 -14.97
N ALA A 159 0.04 -8.16 -14.58
CA ALA A 159 -1.00 -9.18 -14.46
C ALA A 159 -2.12 -8.73 -13.50
N GLY A 160 -1.74 -8.26 -12.31
CA GLY A 160 -2.64 -7.73 -11.31
C GLY A 160 -3.38 -6.47 -11.73
N ARG A 161 -2.67 -5.49 -12.31
CA ARG A 161 -3.29 -4.27 -12.86
C ARG A 161 -4.41 -4.59 -13.84
N ASN A 162 -4.16 -5.51 -14.77
CA ASN A 162 -5.13 -5.89 -15.78
C ASN A 162 -6.29 -6.70 -15.17
N ALA A 163 -5.99 -7.67 -14.31
CA ALA A 163 -6.99 -8.51 -13.66
C ALA A 163 -7.96 -7.68 -12.80
N ALA A 164 -7.45 -6.67 -12.09
CA ALA A 164 -8.22 -5.75 -11.25
C ALA A 164 -8.83 -4.56 -12.01
N THR A 165 -8.69 -4.50 -13.34
CA THR A 165 -9.24 -3.43 -14.20
C THR A 165 -8.77 -2.02 -13.82
N LEU A 166 -7.54 -1.88 -13.35
CA LEU A 166 -6.94 -0.63 -12.88
C LEU A 166 -6.39 0.21 -14.06
N GLY A 167 -7.28 0.54 -15.00
CA GLY A 167 -6.94 1.15 -16.28
C GLY A 167 -6.28 2.52 -16.17
N VAL A 168 -6.70 3.32 -15.18
CA VAL A 168 -6.20 4.69 -14.93
C VAL A 168 -5.00 4.74 -13.98
N THR A 169 -4.69 3.63 -13.32
CA THR A 169 -3.56 3.52 -12.41
C THR A 169 -2.29 3.24 -13.19
N LEU A 170 -1.25 4.03 -12.91
CA LEU A 170 0.05 3.93 -13.56
C LEU A 170 1.02 3.26 -12.57
N PHE A 171 1.58 2.09 -12.92
CA PHE A 171 2.51 1.37 -12.05
C PHE A 171 3.92 1.40 -12.61
N LEU A 172 4.89 1.68 -11.75
CA LEU A 172 6.31 1.54 -12.06
C LEU A 172 6.86 0.33 -11.32
N TRP A 173 7.63 -0.49 -12.03
CA TRP A 173 8.39 -1.57 -11.40
C TRP A 173 9.57 -0.95 -10.65
N GLN A 174 9.44 -0.90 -9.32
CA GLN A 174 10.42 -0.29 -8.42
C GLN A 174 11.47 -1.29 -7.95
N ASP A 175 11.03 -2.46 -7.49
CA ASP A 175 11.88 -3.57 -7.08
C ASP A 175 11.07 -4.87 -7.21
N ASP A 176 11.74 -5.99 -7.39
CA ASP A 176 11.12 -7.30 -7.31
C ASP A 176 12.09 -8.35 -6.78
N GLU A 177 11.55 -9.41 -6.19
CA GLU A 177 12.36 -10.48 -5.64
C GLU A 177 11.63 -11.82 -5.70
N ASN A 178 12.31 -12.82 -6.25
CA ASN A 178 11.90 -14.22 -6.20
C ASN A 178 12.60 -14.91 -5.02
N THR A 179 11.91 -14.98 -3.88
CA THR A 179 12.49 -15.41 -2.59
C THR A 179 11.51 -16.28 -1.80
N SER A 180 11.98 -16.87 -0.71
CA SER A 180 11.11 -17.61 0.22
C SER A 180 10.48 -16.70 1.27
N HIS A 181 11.06 -15.52 1.55
CA HIS A 181 10.65 -14.65 2.64
C HIS A 181 10.56 -13.18 2.21
N ALA A 182 9.50 -12.50 2.60
CA ALA A 182 9.26 -11.09 2.24
C ALA A 182 10.05 -10.07 3.07
N GLN A 183 10.76 -10.49 4.12
CA GLN A 183 11.38 -9.61 5.13
C GLN A 183 12.24 -8.49 4.48
N THR A 184 13.19 -8.87 3.64
CA THR A 184 14.09 -7.92 2.96
C THR A 184 13.33 -6.91 2.11
N MET A 185 12.28 -7.34 1.40
CA MET A 185 11.48 -6.46 0.55
C MET A 185 10.66 -5.46 1.37
N ILE A 186 10.11 -5.88 2.51
CA ILE A 186 9.41 -4.99 3.45
C ILE A 186 10.40 -3.96 4.03
N GLU A 187 11.62 -4.36 4.38
CA GLU A 187 12.67 -3.42 4.82
C GLU A 187 13.02 -2.39 3.73
N ARG A 188 13.20 -2.85 2.49
CA ARG A 188 13.46 -1.98 1.32
C ARG A 188 12.32 -1.01 1.05
N LEU A 189 11.07 -1.40 1.28
CA LEU A 189 9.92 -0.49 1.19
C LEU A 189 10.05 0.69 2.17
N PHE A 190 10.42 0.45 3.43
CA PHE A 190 10.64 1.52 4.40
C PHE A 190 11.85 2.39 4.03
N ILE A 191 12.98 1.77 3.64
CA ILE A 191 14.16 2.48 3.15
C ILE A 191 13.82 3.36 1.94
N PHE A 192 12.95 2.88 1.05
CA PHE A 192 12.47 3.64 -0.09
C PHE A 192 11.71 4.89 0.34
N PHE A 193 10.81 4.80 1.31
CA PHE A 193 10.14 5.99 1.85
C PHE A 193 11.15 6.96 2.48
N ASP A 194 12.14 6.47 3.21
CA ASP A 194 13.18 7.30 3.85
C ASP A 194 14.04 8.05 2.81
N GLY A 195 14.42 7.37 1.73
CA GLY A 195 15.23 7.94 0.65
C GLY A 195 14.45 8.84 -0.32
N ASN A 196 13.12 8.77 -0.33
CA ASN A 196 12.26 9.49 -1.29
C ASN A 196 11.18 10.29 -0.55
N PRO A 197 11.51 11.43 0.08
CA PRO A 197 10.62 12.15 0.99
C PRO A 197 9.37 12.76 0.32
N THR A 198 9.33 12.86 -1.01
CA THR A 198 8.19 13.41 -1.75
C THR A 198 7.19 12.35 -2.23
N VAL A 199 7.47 11.06 -2.07
CA VAL A 199 6.61 9.98 -2.62
C VAL A 199 5.36 9.76 -1.74
N PRO A 200 4.13 10.04 -2.22
CA PRO A 200 2.94 9.94 -1.38
C PRO A 200 2.45 8.51 -1.12
N GLN A 201 2.60 7.59 -2.08
CA GLN A 201 2.14 6.20 -1.95
C GLN A 201 3.12 5.21 -2.59
N ALA A 202 3.10 3.96 -2.13
CA ALA A 202 3.76 2.84 -2.78
C ALA A 202 2.93 1.57 -2.58
N LEU A 203 3.07 0.62 -3.51
CA LEU A 203 2.38 -0.66 -3.46
C LEU A 203 3.40 -1.78 -3.26
N ILE A 204 3.16 -2.69 -2.32
CA ILE A 204 3.87 -3.97 -2.23
C ILE A 204 2.89 -5.11 -2.48
N VAL A 205 3.28 -6.07 -3.30
CA VAL A 205 2.44 -7.22 -3.69
C VAL A 205 3.24 -8.52 -3.65
N SER A 206 2.58 -9.63 -3.33
CA SER A 206 3.15 -10.98 -3.40
C SER A 206 2.15 -11.96 -4.00
N GLU A 207 2.66 -12.95 -4.72
CA GLU A 207 1.90 -14.13 -5.16
C GLU A 207 2.70 -15.40 -4.86
N ASP A 208 2.04 -16.42 -4.32
CA ASP A 208 2.62 -17.76 -4.16
C ASP A 208 1.54 -18.84 -4.25
N GLY A 209 1.96 -20.07 -4.53
CA GLY A 209 1.11 -21.24 -4.61
C GLY A 209 1.72 -22.32 -5.48
N ASP A 210 1.22 -23.54 -5.36
CA ASP A 210 1.66 -24.67 -6.18
C ASP A 210 1.58 -24.35 -7.69
N VAL A 211 0.50 -23.69 -8.15
CA VAL A 211 0.31 -23.35 -9.57
C VAL A 211 1.38 -22.39 -10.07
N VAL A 212 1.70 -21.36 -9.29
CA VAL A 212 2.72 -20.37 -9.64
C VAL A 212 4.11 -20.99 -9.56
N ARG A 213 4.40 -21.75 -8.50
CA ARG A 213 5.67 -22.49 -8.35
C ARG A 213 5.90 -23.52 -9.44
N ASN A 214 4.85 -24.10 -10.00
CA ASN A 214 4.95 -24.99 -11.15
C ASN A 214 5.53 -24.29 -12.39
N LEU A 215 5.43 -22.96 -12.51
CA LEU A 215 6.07 -22.18 -13.58
C LEU A 215 7.59 -22.07 -13.40
N TYR A 216 8.07 -22.21 -12.16
CA TYR A 216 9.47 -22.16 -11.74
C TYR A 216 10.11 -23.54 -11.56
N ARG A 217 9.44 -24.62 -11.96
CA ARG A 217 9.96 -25.98 -11.82
C ARG A 217 11.23 -26.20 -12.63
N LYS A 218 12.01 -27.21 -12.23
CA LYS A 218 13.20 -27.63 -12.96
C LYS A 218 12.85 -27.99 -14.42
N PRO A 219 13.63 -27.53 -15.42
CA PRO A 219 13.43 -27.92 -16.81
C PRO A 219 13.40 -29.44 -16.99
N GLY A 220 12.43 -29.90 -17.79
CA GLY A 220 12.28 -31.33 -18.13
C GLY A 220 11.60 -32.18 -17.05
N THR A 221 11.20 -31.62 -15.90
CA THR A 221 10.40 -32.37 -14.92
C THR A 221 8.91 -32.31 -15.23
N PRO A 222 8.13 -33.34 -14.85
CA PRO A 222 6.67 -33.28 -14.89
C PRO A 222 6.14 -32.03 -14.19
N GLY A 223 5.07 -31.46 -14.74
CA GLY A 223 4.34 -30.39 -14.07
C GLY A 223 3.32 -30.95 -13.07
N LEU A 224 2.52 -30.07 -12.49
CA LEU A 224 1.39 -30.47 -11.64
C LEU A 224 0.40 -31.37 -12.39
N ASP A 225 -0.01 -32.44 -11.72
CA ASP A 225 -1.06 -33.33 -12.19
C ASP A 225 -2.45 -32.68 -12.08
N SER A 226 -3.37 -33.11 -12.94
CA SER A 226 -4.80 -32.75 -12.84
C SER A 226 -5.52 -33.75 -11.96
N THR A 227 -5.26 -33.65 -10.65
CA THR A 227 -5.87 -34.49 -9.62
C THR A 227 -6.29 -33.65 -8.42
N GLN A 228 -7.26 -34.17 -7.66
CA GLN A 228 -7.67 -33.60 -6.39
C GLN A 228 -6.56 -33.83 -5.35
N VAL A 229 -5.95 -32.74 -4.90
CA VAL A 229 -4.87 -32.75 -3.90
C VAL A 229 -5.04 -31.58 -2.93
N VAL A 230 -4.70 -31.81 -1.67
CA VAL A 230 -4.47 -30.72 -0.73
C VAL A 230 -3.19 -29.99 -1.19
N PRO A 231 -3.22 -28.67 -1.42
CA PRO A 231 -2.05 -27.91 -1.85
C PRO A 231 -0.93 -28.04 -0.82
N THR A 232 0.31 -28.19 -1.31
CA THR A 232 1.48 -28.10 -0.41
C THR A 232 1.70 -26.65 -0.02
N ILE A 233 1.52 -25.75 -1.00
CA ILE A 233 1.49 -24.29 -0.81
C ILE A 233 0.18 -23.79 -1.38
N TYR A 234 -0.63 -23.19 -0.51
CA TYR A 234 -1.92 -22.65 -0.88
C TYR A 234 -1.73 -21.47 -1.82
N GLU A 235 -2.51 -21.47 -2.89
CA GLU A 235 -2.61 -20.30 -3.77
C GLU A 235 -2.99 -19.09 -2.92
N SER A 236 -2.13 -18.08 -2.92
CA SER A 236 -2.20 -16.91 -2.09
C SER A 236 -1.72 -15.69 -2.85
N MET A 237 -2.45 -14.59 -2.70
CA MET A 237 -2.02 -13.28 -3.17
C MET A 237 -2.30 -12.26 -2.06
N ALA A 238 -1.31 -11.44 -1.76
CA ALA A 238 -1.42 -10.37 -0.79
C ALA A 238 -0.84 -9.06 -1.33
N GLY A 239 -1.44 -7.93 -0.98
CA GLY A 239 -0.97 -6.61 -1.37
C GLY A 239 -1.28 -5.55 -0.31
N LEU A 240 -0.42 -4.54 -0.22
CA LEU A 240 -0.59 -3.38 0.66
C LEU A 240 -0.27 -2.11 -0.12
N LEU A 241 -1.25 -1.22 -0.24
CA LEU A 241 -1.02 0.15 -0.65
C LEU A 241 -0.73 0.97 0.62
N VAL A 242 0.48 1.48 0.72
CA VAL A 242 0.95 2.27 1.86
C VAL A 242 1.17 3.72 1.47
N ALA A 243 0.98 4.65 2.41
CA ALA A 243 1.00 6.07 2.13
C ALA A 243 1.57 6.95 3.26
N ARG A 244 1.77 8.22 2.90
CA ARG A 244 2.23 9.31 3.74
C ARG A 244 1.41 10.57 3.50
N SER A 245 0.36 10.79 4.31
CA SER A 245 -0.48 11.99 4.24
C SER A 245 0.33 13.28 4.31
N ASP A 246 1.36 13.33 5.17
CA ASP A 246 2.20 14.51 5.35
C ASP A 246 2.89 14.96 4.06
N ARG A 247 3.15 14.04 3.12
CA ARG A 247 3.76 14.37 1.82
C ARG A 247 2.75 15.00 0.88
N VAL A 248 1.50 14.54 0.92
CA VAL A 248 0.41 15.17 0.18
C VAL A 248 0.15 16.57 0.73
N ASP A 249 0.05 16.69 2.05
CA ASP A 249 -0.23 17.96 2.72
C ASP A 249 0.90 18.99 2.52
N ARG A 250 2.16 18.55 2.53
CA ARG A 250 3.33 19.42 2.37
C ARG A 250 3.61 19.80 0.92
N TYR A 251 3.56 18.84 -0.01
CA TYR A 251 4.09 19.03 -1.37
C TYR A 251 3.02 19.17 -2.45
N LEU A 252 1.82 18.64 -2.23
CA LEU A 252 0.81 18.51 -3.30
C LEU A 252 -0.39 19.42 -3.08
N ARG A 253 -0.99 19.40 -1.88
CA ARG A 253 -2.29 20.02 -1.58
C ARG A 253 -2.36 21.50 -1.98
N PHE A 254 -1.35 22.29 -1.65
CA PHE A 254 -1.32 23.74 -1.95
C PHE A 254 -0.85 24.08 -3.37
N SER A 255 -0.45 23.07 -4.14
CA SER A 255 0.06 23.21 -5.50
C SER A 255 -0.88 22.61 -6.56
N ALA A 256 -1.97 21.98 -6.09
CA ALA A 256 -2.90 21.25 -6.90
C ALA A 256 -3.67 22.19 -7.85
N VAL A 257 -3.92 21.72 -9.06
CA VAL A 257 -4.59 22.49 -10.10
C VAL A 257 -6.08 22.15 -10.17
N ASP A 258 -6.91 23.17 -10.37
CA ASP A 258 -8.33 23.00 -10.66
C ASP A 258 -8.50 22.68 -12.16
N GLU A 259 -8.17 21.45 -12.54
CA GLU A 259 -8.34 20.92 -13.88
C GLU A 259 -9.28 19.71 -13.86
N PRO A 260 -10.21 19.60 -14.82
CA PRO A 260 -11.09 18.44 -14.92
C PRO A 260 -10.28 17.17 -15.20
N GLU A 261 -10.78 16.03 -14.72
CA GLU A 261 -10.25 14.71 -15.02
C GLU A 261 -10.40 14.41 -16.53
N ASN A 262 -9.37 14.71 -17.32
CA ASN A 262 -9.36 14.46 -18.76
C ASN A 262 -7.97 14.04 -19.26
N ASN A 263 -7.70 12.76 -19.16
CA ASN A 263 -6.45 12.15 -19.62
C ASN A 263 -6.25 12.20 -21.15
N GLN A 264 -7.28 12.52 -21.94
CA GLN A 264 -7.18 12.64 -23.41
C GLN A 264 -6.71 14.03 -23.86
N SER A 265 -6.78 15.04 -22.97
CA SER A 265 -6.41 16.42 -23.30
C SER A 265 -4.90 16.63 -23.24
N LYS A 266 -4.24 16.73 -24.39
CA LYS A 266 -2.81 17.13 -24.45
C LYS A 266 -2.54 18.60 -24.11
N LYS A 267 -3.59 19.37 -23.76
CA LYS A 267 -3.47 20.78 -23.35
C LYS A 267 -3.13 20.92 -21.86
N THR A 268 -3.53 19.94 -21.05
CA THR A 268 -3.25 19.85 -19.60
C THR A 268 -1.97 19.05 -19.36
N ASP A 269 -1.27 19.33 -18.27
CA ASP A 269 -0.04 18.59 -17.95
C ASP A 269 -0.34 17.14 -17.51
N LEU A 270 -1.52 16.88 -16.92
CA LEU A 270 -2.02 15.53 -16.65
C LEU A 270 -2.17 14.71 -17.93
N GLY A 271 -2.86 15.23 -18.95
CA GLY A 271 -3.02 14.51 -20.22
C GLY A 271 -1.71 14.34 -21.00
N LYS A 272 -0.75 15.25 -20.86
CA LYS A 272 0.62 15.06 -21.39
C LYS A 272 1.36 13.94 -20.65
N LEU A 273 1.30 13.91 -19.32
CA LEU A 273 1.86 12.83 -18.50
C LEU A 273 1.27 11.49 -18.92
N TRP A 274 -0.05 11.39 -19.02
CA TRP A 274 -0.76 10.17 -19.44
C TRP A 274 -0.28 9.67 -20.82
N ALA A 275 -0.28 10.55 -21.82
CA ALA A 275 0.15 10.19 -23.16
C ALA A 275 1.62 9.75 -23.19
N PHE A 276 2.48 10.47 -22.47
CA PHE A 276 3.90 10.19 -22.38
C PHE A 276 4.19 8.86 -21.68
N TYR A 277 3.53 8.59 -20.55
CA TYR A 277 3.67 7.32 -19.83
C TYR A 277 3.38 6.12 -20.73
N TRP A 278 2.26 6.14 -21.46
CA TRP A 278 1.89 5.02 -22.34
C TRP A 278 2.77 4.91 -23.58
N GLU A 279 3.31 6.03 -24.08
CA GLU A 279 4.32 6.01 -25.13
C GLU A 279 5.61 5.33 -24.66
N GLN A 280 6.11 5.75 -23.49
CA GLN A 280 7.33 5.19 -22.90
C GLN A 280 7.14 3.73 -22.48
N SER A 281 5.96 3.34 -21.99
CA SER A 281 5.66 1.93 -21.69
C SER A 281 5.81 1.05 -22.93
N ARG A 282 5.24 1.44 -24.08
CA ARG A 282 5.40 0.69 -25.34
C ARG A 282 6.83 0.66 -25.84
N ALA A 283 7.59 1.73 -25.63
CA ALA A 283 9.00 1.81 -25.99
C ALA A 283 9.87 0.92 -25.08
N PHE A 284 9.58 0.90 -23.78
CA PHE A 284 10.20 0.02 -22.80
C PHE A 284 9.97 -1.44 -23.14
N ASP A 285 8.73 -1.83 -23.46
CA ASP A 285 8.40 -3.22 -23.79
C ASP A 285 9.29 -3.73 -24.94
N LYS A 286 9.38 -2.96 -26.02
CA LYS A 286 10.24 -3.31 -27.17
C LYS A 286 11.71 -3.40 -26.78
N TRP A 287 12.22 -2.39 -26.09
CA TRP A 287 13.61 -2.33 -25.66
C TRP A 287 13.99 -3.51 -24.74
N TYR A 288 13.13 -3.82 -23.76
CA TYR A 288 13.32 -4.91 -22.82
C TYR A 288 13.33 -6.25 -23.57
N GLU A 289 12.33 -6.48 -24.43
CA GLU A 289 12.23 -7.73 -25.18
C GLU A 289 13.42 -7.96 -26.12
N GLU A 290 13.93 -6.91 -26.77
CA GLU A 290 15.12 -6.98 -27.62
C GLU A 290 16.36 -7.37 -26.81
N ILE A 291 16.55 -6.76 -25.63
CA ILE A 291 17.66 -7.10 -24.73
C ILE A 291 17.55 -8.56 -24.27
N GLU A 292 16.38 -9.00 -23.81
CA GLU A 292 16.20 -10.37 -23.33
C GLU A 292 16.39 -11.41 -24.44
N ARG A 293 15.90 -11.13 -25.65
CA ARG A 293 16.17 -11.98 -26.83
C ARG A 293 17.66 -12.01 -27.17
N SER A 294 18.38 -10.89 -27.03
CA SER A 294 19.83 -10.84 -27.27
C SER A 294 20.65 -11.66 -26.27
N LYS A 295 20.13 -11.84 -25.04
CA LYS A 295 20.67 -12.74 -24.01
C LYS A 295 20.33 -14.21 -24.25
N GLY A 296 19.57 -14.52 -25.31
CA GLY A 296 19.14 -15.87 -25.65
C GLY A 296 17.86 -16.33 -24.93
N SER A 297 17.12 -15.41 -24.29
CA SER A 297 15.84 -15.75 -23.65
C SER A 297 14.80 -16.12 -24.71
N LYS A 298 14.16 -17.28 -24.53
CA LYS A 298 13.02 -17.73 -25.36
C LYS A 298 11.69 -17.13 -24.92
N PHE A 299 11.66 -16.48 -23.76
CA PHE A 299 10.49 -15.86 -23.14
C PHE A 299 10.83 -14.43 -22.76
N ALA A 300 10.81 -13.55 -23.75
CA ALA A 300 11.01 -12.12 -23.57
C ALA A 300 9.63 -11.46 -23.47
N ILE A 301 9.10 -11.38 -22.24
CA ILE A 301 7.88 -10.63 -21.93
C ILE A 301 8.30 -9.53 -20.96
N ALA A 302 8.05 -8.28 -21.32
CA ALA A 302 8.37 -7.16 -20.45
C ALA A 302 7.42 -7.13 -19.24
N PRO A 303 7.94 -6.88 -18.02
CA PRO A 303 7.11 -6.41 -16.91
C PRO A 303 6.59 -5.00 -17.21
N THR A 304 5.94 -4.36 -16.24
CA THR A 304 5.67 -2.93 -16.39
C THR A 304 6.97 -2.12 -16.42
N MET A 305 6.91 -0.89 -16.93
CA MET A 305 8.08 -0.02 -17.09
C MET A 305 8.81 0.18 -15.76
N SER A 306 10.13 -0.02 -15.75
CA SER A 306 10.93 0.16 -14.54
C SER A 306 11.01 1.64 -14.12
N THR A 307 11.09 1.89 -12.81
CA THR A 307 11.31 3.25 -12.27
C THR A 307 12.55 3.89 -12.89
N ALA A 308 13.66 3.14 -12.98
CA ALA A 308 14.91 3.67 -13.51
C ALA A 308 14.77 4.13 -14.97
N TYR A 309 14.08 3.34 -15.80
CA TYR A 309 13.80 3.74 -17.18
C TYR A 309 12.90 4.98 -17.20
N TRP A 310 11.80 4.98 -16.44
CA TRP A 310 10.89 6.12 -16.36
C TRP A 310 11.63 7.42 -16.02
N HIS A 311 12.44 7.41 -14.96
CA HIS A 311 13.23 8.57 -14.53
C HIS A 311 14.17 9.08 -15.62
N SER A 312 14.77 8.18 -16.41
CA SER A 312 15.64 8.57 -17.53
C SER A 312 14.92 9.34 -18.64
N LYS A 313 13.59 9.18 -18.75
CA LYS A 313 12.75 9.79 -19.80
C LYS A 313 12.09 11.09 -19.35
N LEU A 314 12.00 11.35 -18.05
CA LEU A 314 11.36 12.56 -17.52
C LEU A 314 11.91 13.90 -18.05
N PRO A 315 13.21 14.07 -18.35
CA PRO A 315 13.70 15.29 -18.99
C PRO A 315 13.02 15.60 -20.34
N GLU A 316 12.52 14.60 -21.06
CA GLU A 316 11.75 14.80 -22.29
C GLU A 316 10.33 15.27 -22.00
N LEU A 317 9.66 14.66 -21.01
CA LEU A 317 8.35 15.10 -20.53
C LEU A 317 8.39 16.55 -20.06
N TRP A 318 9.38 16.92 -19.25
CA TRP A 318 9.47 18.25 -18.64
C TRP A 318 9.65 19.39 -19.65
N LYS A 319 10.15 19.11 -20.86
CA LYS A 319 10.18 20.08 -21.98
C LYS A 319 8.79 20.40 -22.53
N THR A 320 7.81 19.55 -22.27
CA THR A 320 6.45 19.66 -22.84
C THR A 320 5.42 20.22 -21.84
N ILE A 321 5.69 20.11 -20.54
CA ILE A 321 4.76 20.56 -19.50
C ILE A 321 4.79 22.08 -19.34
N SER A 322 3.67 22.66 -18.92
CA SER A 322 3.57 24.09 -18.63
C SER A 322 3.90 24.42 -17.18
N ASN A 323 3.71 23.45 -16.27
CA ASN A 323 3.80 23.58 -14.82
C ASN A 323 2.98 24.76 -14.26
N ARG A 324 1.87 25.11 -14.93
CA ARG A 324 0.99 26.21 -14.51
C ARG A 324 0.10 25.75 -13.38
N GLY A 325 0.02 26.53 -12.30
CA GLY A 325 -0.80 26.21 -11.14
C GLY A 325 -0.50 27.14 -9.95
N PRO A 326 -1.27 27.01 -8.86
CA PRO A 326 -1.05 27.79 -7.65
C PRO A 326 0.25 27.38 -6.95
N GLY A 327 0.88 28.31 -6.24
CA GLY A 327 2.06 28.02 -5.43
C GLY A 327 3.28 27.53 -6.22
N HIS A 328 4.35 27.26 -5.48
CA HIS A 328 5.57 26.69 -6.02
C HIS A 328 5.44 25.16 -6.11
N PHE A 329 5.77 24.60 -7.27
CA PHE A 329 5.90 23.17 -7.50
C PHE A 329 7.12 22.94 -8.39
N GLU A 330 8.01 22.08 -7.91
CA GLU A 330 9.18 21.64 -8.65
C GLU A 330 8.93 20.20 -9.12
N PRO A 331 8.87 19.97 -10.45
CA PRO A 331 8.78 18.62 -10.99
C PRO A 331 9.95 17.76 -10.50
N SER A 332 9.65 16.56 -10.05
CA SER A 332 10.63 15.61 -9.55
C SER A 332 10.41 14.23 -10.16
N PRO A 333 11.37 13.28 -9.99
CA PRO A 333 11.19 11.93 -10.48
C PRO A 333 9.88 11.26 -10.05
N TRP A 334 9.45 11.56 -8.82
CA TRP A 334 8.25 11.00 -8.22
C TRP A 334 7.01 11.88 -8.32
N LEU A 335 7.17 13.17 -8.54
CA LEU A 335 6.08 14.11 -8.79
C LEU A 335 6.35 14.83 -10.12
N PRO A 336 6.21 14.14 -11.26
CA PRO A 336 6.63 14.67 -12.56
C PRO A 336 5.77 15.84 -13.05
N VAL A 337 4.52 15.92 -12.58
CA VAL A 337 3.58 17.03 -12.78
C VAL A 337 2.78 17.24 -11.50
N ARG A 338 2.16 18.43 -11.36
CA ARG A 338 1.24 18.75 -10.26
C ARG A 338 0.06 17.77 -10.27
N TRP A 339 -0.41 17.41 -9.08
CA TRP A 339 -1.72 16.77 -8.98
C TRP A 339 -2.82 17.75 -9.33
N ALA A 340 -3.90 17.25 -9.92
CA ALA A 340 -5.15 17.98 -10.00
C ALA A 340 -5.95 17.81 -8.70
N GLN A 341 -6.92 18.71 -8.46
CA GLN A 341 -7.73 18.68 -7.23
C GLN A 341 -8.43 17.33 -7.04
N HIS A 342 -8.94 16.71 -8.12
CA HIS A 342 -9.57 15.39 -8.04
C HIS A 342 -8.63 14.29 -7.54
N GLN A 343 -7.32 14.36 -7.81
CA GLN A 343 -6.33 13.39 -7.30
C GLN A 343 -6.09 13.58 -5.79
N VAL A 344 -6.13 14.83 -5.32
CA VAL A 344 -6.08 15.13 -3.87
C VAL A 344 -7.35 14.64 -3.19
N ASP A 345 -8.51 14.87 -3.80
CA ASP A 345 -9.81 14.43 -3.27
C ASP A 345 -9.91 12.90 -3.24
N GLU A 346 -9.40 12.21 -4.27
CA GLU A 346 -9.29 10.75 -4.31
C GLU A 346 -8.40 10.22 -3.18
N PHE A 347 -7.23 10.83 -2.97
CA PHE A 347 -6.35 10.50 -1.85
C PHE A 347 -7.04 10.70 -0.50
N ASP A 348 -7.77 11.80 -0.31
CA ASP A 348 -8.48 12.11 0.92
C ASP A 348 -9.69 11.20 1.15
N ALA A 349 -10.30 10.70 0.08
CA ALA A 349 -11.41 9.76 0.11
C ALA A 349 -10.97 8.32 0.38
N SER A 350 -9.73 7.95 0.02
CA SER A 350 -9.14 6.64 0.32
C SER A 350 -9.14 6.35 1.82
N PRO A 351 -9.49 5.13 2.25
CA PRO A 351 -9.58 4.82 3.67
C PRO A 351 -8.18 4.81 4.31
N VAL A 352 -8.12 5.06 5.62
CA VAL A 352 -6.95 4.69 6.43
C VAL A 352 -7.33 3.45 7.22
N LEU A 353 -6.82 2.29 6.80
CA LEU A 353 -7.12 0.98 7.36
C LEU A 353 -6.28 0.64 8.59
N GLY A 354 -5.16 1.33 8.77
CA GLY A 354 -4.24 1.13 9.88
C GLY A 354 -2.91 1.82 9.65
N TYR A 355 -1.98 1.58 10.56
CA TYR A 355 -0.61 2.09 10.51
C TYR A 355 0.36 0.93 10.65
N LEU A 356 1.21 0.75 9.65
CA LEU A 356 2.30 -0.23 9.64
C LEU A 356 3.55 0.44 10.20
N HIS A 357 3.96 0.04 11.40
CA HIS A 357 5.15 0.57 12.05
C HIS A 357 6.43 -0.05 11.47
N ARG A 358 7.59 0.54 11.77
CA ARG A 358 8.88 0.04 11.26
C ARG A 358 9.11 -1.42 11.68
N PRO A 359 9.63 -2.26 10.77
CA PRO A 359 10.02 -3.63 11.10
C PRO A 359 11.29 -3.61 11.97
N ILE A 360 11.31 -4.39 13.05
CA ILE A 360 12.49 -4.61 13.90
C ILE A 360 13.07 -5.99 13.58
N LYS A 361 14.20 -6.00 12.90
CA LYS A 361 14.93 -7.23 12.55
C LYS A 361 15.76 -7.71 13.73
N VAL A 362 15.58 -8.96 14.11
CA VAL A 362 16.24 -9.63 15.23
C VAL A 362 17.14 -10.75 14.71
N PRO A 363 18.47 -10.57 14.75
CA PRO A 363 19.42 -11.62 14.37
C PRO A 363 19.28 -12.85 15.28
N MET A 364 19.20 -14.04 14.68
CA MET A 364 19.18 -15.32 15.42
C MET A 364 20.50 -16.09 15.34
N HIS A 365 21.54 -15.42 14.85
CA HIS A 365 22.92 -15.92 14.73
C HIS A 365 23.87 -14.98 15.47
N ASP A 366 24.97 -15.52 15.97
CA ASP A 366 26.07 -14.73 16.53
C ASP A 366 26.92 -14.09 15.43
N GLU A 367 27.92 -13.29 15.82
CA GLU A 367 28.84 -12.59 14.91
C GLU A 367 29.62 -13.53 13.96
N ASN A 368 29.73 -14.82 14.30
CA ASN A 368 30.40 -15.83 13.47
C ASN A 368 29.39 -16.60 12.57
N GLY A 369 28.13 -16.17 12.53
CA GLY A 369 27.06 -16.84 11.78
C GLY A 369 26.56 -18.13 12.42
N LYS A 370 26.93 -18.43 13.67
CA LYS A 370 26.45 -19.62 14.36
C LYS A 370 25.10 -19.32 15.03
N ARG A 371 24.14 -20.22 14.87
CA ARG A 371 22.80 -20.06 15.45
C ARG A 371 22.88 -19.92 16.97
N LEU A 372 22.18 -18.92 17.51
CA LEU A 372 22.08 -18.67 18.94
C LEU A 372 21.43 -19.87 19.65
N LYS A 373 21.80 -20.12 20.90
CA LYS A 373 21.10 -21.12 21.73
C LYS A 373 19.67 -20.63 22.05
N PRO A 374 18.70 -21.53 22.34
CA PRO A 374 17.29 -21.15 22.57
C PRO A 374 17.08 -20.00 23.56
N ALA A 375 17.77 -20.02 24.72
CA ALA A 375 17.67 -18.94 25.71
C ALA A 375 18.21 -17.59 25.20
N LEU A 376 19.20 -17.59 24.31
CA LEU A 376 19.72 -16.37 23.70
C LEU A 376 18.82 -15.88 22.56
N GLN A 377 18.18 -16.80 21.81
CA GLN A 377 17.15 -16.43 20.83
C GLN A 377 15.95 -15.76 21.52
N ALA A 378 15.47 -16.32 22.63
CA ALA A 378 14.37 -15.73 23.41
C ALA A 378 14.73 -14.32 23.92
N LYS A 379 15.95 -14.12 24.46
CA LYS A 379 16.43 -12.80 24.88
C LYS A 379 16.58 -11.80 23.73
N ALA A 380 17.08 -12.24 22.58
CA ALA A 380 17.19 -11.40 21.40
C ALA A 380 15.80 -10.96 20.92
N LEU A 381 14.84 -11.89 20.88
CA LEU A 381 13.47 -11.60 20.48
C LEU A 381 12.73 -10.74 21.52
N GLN A 382 13.00 -10.90 22.81
CA GLN A 382 12.52 -10.01 23.86
C GLN A 382 13.00 -8.57 23.63
N ALA A 383 14.29 -8.38 23.34
CA ALA A 383 14.84 -7.06 23.04
C ALA A 383 14.19 -6.44 21.79
N GLY A 384 14.07 -7.22 20.71
CA GLY A 384 13.40 -6.78 19.49
C GLY A 384 11.91 -6.47 19.68
N TRP A 385 11.23 -7.21 20.56
CA TRP A 385 9.84 -6.94 20.93
C TRP A 385 9.69 -5.60 21.66
N LEU A 386 10.58 -5.31 22.62
CA LEU A 386 10.59 -4.03 23.33
C LEU A 386 10.89 -2.86 22.38
N GLU A 387 11.85 -3.01 21.47
CA GLU A 387 12.13 -2.01 20.44
C GLU A 387 10.92 -1.81 19.51
N ALA A 388 10.21 -2.88 19.15
CA ALA A 388 8.99 -2.78 18.36
C ALA A 388 7.85 -2.06 19.13
N LEU A 389 7.76 -2.22 20.45
CA LEU A 389 6.83 -1.44 21.28
C LEU A 389 7.17 0.04 21.30
N ASP A 390 8.47 0.39 21.29
CA ASP A 390 8.91 1.80 21.26
C ASP A 390 8.52 2.50 19.94
N THR A 391 8.23 1.76 18.87
CA THR A 391 7.68 2.34 17.63
C THR A 391 6.23 2.83 17.76
N LEU A 392 5.50 2.40 18.80
CA LEU A 392 4.10 2.76 19.02
C LEU A 392 3.97 4.11 19.75
N PRO A 393 2.88 4.85 19.54
CA PRO A 393 2.56 5.98 20.40
C PRO A 393 2.37 5.51 21.85
N LYS A 394 2.72 6.37 22.82
CA LYS A 394 2.63 6.05 24.26
C LYS A 394 1.25 5.49 24.63
N GLY A 395 1.24 4.40 25.37
CA GLY A 395 0.01 3.76 25.87
C GLY A 395 -0.58 2.70 24.93
N HIS A 396 -0.13 2.61 23.68
CA HIS A 396 -0.51 1.50 22.80
C HIS A 396 0.32 0.25 23.11
N LYS A 397 -0.36 -0.90 23.17
CA LYS A 397 0.25 -2.22 23.32
C LYS A 397 -0.47 -3.22 22.42
N PRO A 398 0.22 -4.25 21.90
CA PRO A 398 -0.43 -5.29 21.13
C PRO A 398 -1.34 -6.13 22.03
N VAL A 399 -2.52 -6.48 21.52
CA VAL A 399 -3.49 -7.38 22.18
C VAL A 399 -3.53 -8.76 21.52
N ARG A 400 -2.75 -8.94 20.45
CA ARG A 400 -2.62 -10.19 19.70
C ARG A 400 -1.33 -10.21 18.88
N VAL A 401 -0.88 -11.39 18.50
CA VAL A 401 0.29 -11.63 17.65
C VAL A 401 -0.04 -12.63 16.54
N PHE A 402 0.31 -12.27 15.31
CA PHE A 402 0.26 -13.12 14.14
C PHE A 402 1.67 -13.66 13.86
N TYR A 403 1.79 -14.96 13.61
CA TYR A 403 3.05 -15.62 13.27
C TYR A 403 2.79 -16.81 12.36
N ASP A 404 3.83 -17.42 11.77
CA ASP A 404 3.69 -18.59 10.90
C ASP A 404 4.77 -19.62 11.23
N THR A 405 4.36 -20.85 11.53
CA THR A 405 5.27 -21.96 11.88
C THR A 405 5.62 -22.87 10.72
N THR A 406 5.08 -22.63 9.52
CA THR A 406 5.16 -23.56 8.40
C THR A 406 6.58 -23.85 7.94
N ASP A 407 7.45 -22.84 7.96
CA ASP A 407 8.87 -22.95 7.60
C ASP A 407 9.83 -22.62 8.76
N ASN A 408 9.31 -22.30 9.95
CA ASN A 408 10.13 -21.94 11.10
C ASN A 408 9.49 -22.29 12.46
N LEU A 409 9.30 -23.59 12.73
CA LEU A 409 8.75 -24.07 14.00
C LEU A 409 9.56 -23.60 15.23
N GLU A 410 10.87 -23.45 15.10
CA GLU A 410 11.73 -22.98 16.19
C GLU A 410 11.46 -21.50 16.56
N ALA A 411 10.93 -20.70 15.64
CA ALA A 411 10.52 -19.32 15.93
C ALA A 411 9.35 -19.27 16.93
N GLU A 412 8.43 -20.24 16.88
CA GLU A 412 7.34 -20.34 17.87
C GLU A 412 7.93 -20.51 19.27
N ILE A 413 8.89 -21.43 19.44
CA ILE A 413 9.54 -21.67 20.74
C ILE A 413 10.23 -20.39 21.26
N ALA A 414 10.96 -19.69 20.39
CA ALA A 414 11.60 -18.44 20.77
C ALA A 414 10.57 -17.36 21.16
N LEU A 415 9.47 -17.25 20.41
CA LEU A 415 8.37 -16.30 20.65
C LEU A 415 7.63 -16.61 21.95
N THR A 416 7.28 -17.87 22.22
CA THR A 416 6.64 -18.30 23.48
C THR A 416 7.49 -17.88 24.66
N ASN A 417 8.79 -18.21 24.63
CA ASN A 417 9.69 -17.92 25.74
C ASN A 417 9.88 -16.41 25.93
N ALA A 418 10.06 -15.65 24.84
CA ALA A 418 10.21 -14.21 24.90
C ALA A 418 8.98 -13.52 25.50
N LEU A 419 7.77 -13.88 25.06
CA LEU A 419 6.53 -13.29 25.56
C LEU A 419 6.20 -13.74 26.99
N HIS A 420 6.48 -15.00 27.33
CA HIS A 420 6.32 -15.49 28.69
C HIS A 420 7.23 -14.75 29.68
N GLU A 421 8.50 -14.53 29.34
CA GLU A 421 9.43 -13.77 30.18
C GLU A 421 9.05 -12.28 30.32
N LEU A 422 8.41 -11.70 29.30
CA LEU A 422 7.88 -10.33 29.37
C LEU A 422 6.59 -10.24 30.21
N ASN A 423 5.85 -11.34 30.35
CA ASN A 423 4.60 -11.40 31.09
C ASN A 423 4.80 -11.46 32.61
N THR A 424 5.39 -10.40 33.17
CA THR A 424 5.74 -10.33 34.61
C THR A 424 4.57 -9.95 35.52
N ASP A 425 3.55 -9.30 34.98
CA ASP A 425 2.36 -8.80 35.70
C ASP A 425 1.07 -9.57 35.39
N GLY A 426 1.15 -10.60 34.53
CA GLY A 426 0.01 -11.42 34.12
C GLY A 426 -0.85 -10.80 33.01
N HIS A 427 -0.44 -9.66 32.43
CA HIS A 427 -1.16 -8.95 31.36
C HIS A 427 -0.47 -9.02 29.99
N GLY A 428 0.60 -9.81 29.85
CA GLY A 428 1.27 -10.07 28.58
C GLY A 428 0.53 -11.07 27.68
N LEU A 429 0.91 -11.12 26.41
CA LEU A 429 0.31 -12.03 25.42
C LEU A 429 0.72 -13.49 25.67
N ASP A 430 -0.25 -14.39 25.59
CA ASP A 430 -0.06 -15.83 25.56
C ASP A 430 -0.36 -16.38 24.15
N ILE A 431 0.66 -16.88 23.46
CA ILE A 431 0.45 -17.46 22.13
C ILE A 431 -0.40 -18.74 22.15
N GLY A 432 -0.50 -19.40 23.31
CA GLY A 432 -1.37 -20.55 23.53
C GLY A 432 -2.84 -20.18 23.64
N ASN A 433 -3.16 -18.90 23.92
CA ASN A 433 -4.53 -18.39 23.93
C ASN A 433 -5.01 -18.16 22.49
N VAL A 434 -6.18 -18.71 22.16
CA VAL A 434 -6.77 -18.68 20.82
C VAL A 434 -7.17 -17.30 20.33
N GLU A 435 -7.35 -16.35 21.25
CA GLU A 435 -7.67 -14.95 20.95
C GLU A 435 -6.46 -14.02 20.94
N GLU A 436 -5.28 -14.51 21.33
CA GLU A 436 -4.05 -13.71 21.45
C GLU A 436 -2.95 -14.19 20.50
N GLY A 437 -2.77 -15.50 20.31
CA GLY A 437 -1.79 -16.09 19.40
C GLY A 437 -2.44 -16.66 18.13
N TYR A 438 -2.02 -16.16 16.96
CA TYR A 438 -2.53 -16.59 15.67
C TYR A 438 -1.41 -17.17 14.80
N ASP A 439 -1.20 -18.48 14.90
CA ASP A 439 -0.36 -19.23 13.96
C ASP A 439 -1.08 -19.41 12.61
N ILE A 440 -0.73 -18.57 11.65
CA ILE A 440 -1.37 -18.51 10.34
C ILE A 440 -0.98 -19.71 9.48
N GLY A 441 0.21 -20.27 9.71
CA GLY A 441 0.65 -21.51 9.07
C GLY A 441 -0.24 -22.69 9.43
N ARG A 442 -0.59 -22.83 10.72
CA ARG A 442 -1.54 -23.86 11.18
C ARG A 442 -2.97 -23.56 10.76
N ARG A 443 -3.42 -22.30 10.91
CA ARG A 443 -4.83 -21.93 10.71
C ARG A 443 -5.22 -21.80 9.24
N LEU A 444 -4.30 -21.42 8.35
CA LEU A 444 -4.55 -21.20 6.91
C LEU A 444 -3.69 -22.05 5.97
N GLY A 445 -2.68 -22.75 6.48
CA GLY A 445 -1.72 -23.51 5.67
C GLY A 445 -0.57 -22.67 5.11
N ASN A 446 0.36 -23.34 4.43
CA ASN A 446 1.55 -22.70 3.85
C ASN A 446 1.17 -21.69 2.76
N THR A 447 1.54 -20.42 2.93
CA THR A 447 1.36 -19.35 1.91
C THR A 447 2.68 -18.88 1.29
N GLY A 448 3.78 -19.57 1.59
CA GLY A 448 5.10 -19.31 1.02
C GLY A 448 5.56 -17.87 1.22
N VAL A 449 6.08 -17.24 0.17
CA VAL A 449 6.60 -15.87 0.23
C VAL A 449 5.54 -14.85 0.63
N SER A 450 4.25 -15.15 0.42
CA SER A 450 3.14 -14.27 0.79
C SER A 450 2.87 -14.24 2.30
N SER A 451 3.45 -15.15 3.10
CA SER A 451 3.11 -15.30 4.52
C SER A 451 3.18 -14.01 5.31
N ALA A 452 4.27 -13.24 5.22
CA ALA A 452 4.39 -11.99 5.98
C ALA A 452 3.31 -10.96 5.58
N LEU A 453 3.02 -10.81 4.29
CA LEU A 453 1.98 -9.89 3.82
C LEU A 453 0.57 -10.39 4.16
N VAL A 454 0.33 -11.71 4.17
CA VAL A 454 -0.91 -12.30 4.68
C VAL A 454 -1.09 -11.95 6.15
N GLN A 455 -0.07 -12.15 6.98
CA GLN A 455 -0.12 -11.82 8.40
C GLN A 455 -0.37 -10.33 8.64
N ILE A 456 0.29 -9.43 7.89
CA ILE A 456 0.05 -7.98 8.00
C ILE A 456 -1.37 -7.59 7.57
N ASN A 457 -1.91 -8.20 6.51
CA ASN A 457 -3.29 -7.96 6.08
C ASN A 457 -4.30 -8.41 7.15
N LEU A 458 -4.13 -9.63 7.71
CA LEU A 458 -4.99 -10.13 8.78
C LEU A 458 -4.86 -9.29 10.06
N ALA A 459 -3.66 -8.87 10.41
CA ALA A 459 -3.40 -7.96 11.52
C ALA A 459 -4.10 -6.60 11.30
N SER A 460 -4.13 -6.10 10.07
CA SER A 460 -4.83 -4.86 9.72
C SER A 460 -6.35 -5.01 9.86
N ILE A 461 -6.91 -6.10 9.34
CA ILE A 461 -8.34 -6.44 9.45
C ILE A 461 -8.76 -6.59 10.92
N ALA A 462 -8.03 -7.41 11.68
CA ALA A 462 -8.31 -7.66 13.10
C ALA A 462 -8.20 -6.38 13.94
N SER A 463 -7.14 -5.59 13.73
CA SER A 463 -6.97 -4.32 14.45
C SER A 463 -8.11 -3.35 14.14
N TYR A 464 -8.53 -3.25 12.87
CA TYR A 464 -9.59 -2.34 12.46
C TYR A 464 -10.95 -2.75 13.03
N LEU A 465 -11.34 -4.03 12.85
CA LEU A 465 -12.65 -4.55 13.21
C LEU A 465 -12.80 -4.80 14.71
N ASP A 466 -11.80 -5.41 15.35
CA ASP A 466 -11.87 -5.85 16.75
C ASP A 466 -11.17 -4.86 17.70
N GLY A 467 -10.49 -3.84 17.16
CA GLY A 467 -9.72 -2.88 17.94
C GLY A 467 -8.39 -3.45 18.45
N GLY A 468 -7.60 -2.59 19.11
CA GLY A 468 -6.29 -2.93 19.64
C GLY A 468 -5.19 -3.07 18.57
N THR A 469 -3.95 -2.86 18.98
CA THR A 469 -2.77 -3.07 18.11
C THR A 469 -2.53 -4.57 17.94
N SER A 470 -2.07 -4.98 16.77
CA SER A 470 -1.60 -6.34 16.50
C SER A 470 -0.09 -6.34 16.26
N ALA A 471 0.60 -7.36 16.77
CA ALA A 471 1.98 -7.65 16.40
C ALA A 471 2.01 -8.70 15.27
N VAL A 472 3.05 -8.65 14.45
CA VAL A 472 3.34 -9.66 13.43
C VAL A 472 4.78 -10.11 13.58
N VAL A 473 5.02 -11.42 13.54
CA VAL A 473 6.36 -12.02 13.62
C VAL A 473 6.59 -12.94 12.43
N TYR A 474 7.56 -12.58 11.58
CA TYR A 474 7.90 -13.35 10.37
C TYR A 474 9.40 -13.56 10.23
N ALA A 475 9.77 -14.66 9.57
CA ALA A 475 11.16 -15.04 9.37
C ALA A 475 11.80 -14.36 8.15
N GLY A 476 13.12 -14.23 8.18
CA GLY A 476 13.96 -13.82 7.06
C GLY A 476 14.68 -15.01 6.41
N ALA A 477 15.08 -14.84 5.15
CA ALA A 477 15.89 -15.84 4.44
C ALA A 477 17.28 -16.05 5.07
N ASP A 478 17.77 -15.10 5.88
CA ASP A 478 19.00 -15.19 6.67
C ASP A 478 18.80 -15.84 8.06
N GLY A 479 17.60 -16.36 8.32
CA GLY A 479 17.22 -17.00 9.58
C GLY A 479 16.98 -16.02 10.74
N SER A 480 16.99 -14.71 10.50
CA SER A 480 16.50 -13.72 11.46
C SER A 480 14.98 -13.79 11.63
N LEU A 481 14.45 -13.19 12.68
CA LEU A 481 13.02 -12.89 12.81
C LEU A 481 12.80 -11.39 12.76
N THR A 482 11.62 -10.96 12.32
CA THR A 482 11.19 -9.56 12.42
C THR A 482 9.96 -9.46 13.27
N VAL A 483 9.94 -8.48 14.18
CA VAL A 483 8.74 -8.05 14.91
C VAL A 483 8.24 -6.74 14.31
N GLN A 484 6.97 -6.66 13.96
CA GLN A 484 6.36 -5.46 13.38
C GLN A 484 4.98 -5.19 13.95
N MET A 485 4.67 -3.93 14.23
CA MET A 485 3.38 -3.53 14.80
C MET A 485 2.42 -3.00 13.75
N VAL A 486 1.15 -3.37 13.86
CA VAL A 486 0.03 -2.87 13.06
C VAL A 486 -0.99 -2.24 14.01
N ARG A 487 -1.11 -0.92 13.96
CA ARG A 487 -2.02 -0.16 14.83
C ARG A 487 -3.29 0.22 14.07
N PRO A 488 -4.48 0.14 14.70
CA PRO A 488 -5.70 0.58 14.05
C PRO A 488 -5.77 2.12 13.92
N PRO A 489 -6.59 2.62 12.99
CA PRO A 489 -7.01 4.01 12.99
C PRO A 489 -7.81 4.34 14.26
N ASP A 490 -7.81 5.63 14.64
CA ASP A 490 -8.71 6.12 15.67
C ASP A 490 -10.18 6.10 15.21
N GLU A 491 -11.10 6.26 16.15
CA GLU A 491 -12.53 6.17 15.87
C GLU A 491 -13.04 7.29 14.94
N ALA A 492 -12.42 8.47 14.95
CA ALA A 492 -12.79 9.56 14.03
C ALA A 492 -12.43 9.19 12.58
N ARG A 493 -11.26 8.59 12.38
CA ARG A 493 -10.82 8.09 11.08
C ARG A 493 -11.65 6.89 10.62
N LYS A 494 -12.03 5.97 11.52
CA LYS A 494 -12.98 4.89 11.20
C LYS A 494 -14.35 5.45 10.79
N GLU A 495 -14.85 6.49 11.46
CA GLU A 495 -16.10 7.13 11.07
C GLU A 495 -16.01 7.75 9.67
N LYS A 496 -14.90 8.41 9.34
CA LYS A 496 -14.65 8.90 7.97
C LYS A 496 -14.64 7.76 6.95
N ASN A 497 -13.98 6.64 7.27
CA ASN A 497 -13.99 5.46 6.39
C ASN A 497 -15.43 4.92 6.21
N ARG A 498 -16.24 4.88 7.28
CA ARG A 498 -17.64 4.41 7.20
C ARG A 498 -18.48 5.21 6.21
N GLN A 499 -18.26 6.51 6.11
CA GLN A 499 -18.97 7.37 5.16
C GLN A 499 -18.66 7.00 3.70
N ASN A 500 -17.41 6.60 3.42
CA ASN A 500 -16.94 6.37 2.06
C ASN A 500 -16.93 4.88 1.64
N ARG A 501 -16.85 3.95 2.59
CA ARG A 501 -16.56 2.52 2.37
C ARG A 501 -17.45 1.57 3.18
N GLY A 502 -18.29 2.10 4.08
CA GLY A 502 -19.16 1.31 4.95
C GLY A 502 -18.46 0.76 6.19
N VAL A 503 -19.17 -0.08 6.95
CA VAL A 503 -18.72 -0.59 8.27
C VAL A 503 -17.44 -1.42 8.16
N ASP A 504 -17.33 -2.23 7.12
CA ASP A 504 -16.18 -3.07 6.83
C ASP A 504 -15.53 -2.63 5.51
N PRO A 505 -14.52 -1.74 5.55
CA PRO A 505 -13.91 -1.21 4.34
C PRO A 505 -13.12 -2.25 3.55
N PHE A 506 -12.75 -3.39 4.14
CA PHE A 506 -11.99 -4.45 3.46
C PHE A 506 -12.85 -5.28 2.49
N ASN A 507 -14.18 -5.17 2.60
CA ASN A 507 -15.12 -5.79 1.67
C ASN A 507 -15.64 -4.81 0.61
N TYR A 508 -15.18 -3.55 0.62
CA TYR A 508 -15.66 -2.53 -0.30
C TYR A 508 -15.38 -2.90 -1.75
N GLY A 509 -16.40 -2.85 -2.61
CA GLY A 509 -16.25 -3.19 -4.03
C GLY A 509 -16.01 -4.68 -4.32
N LEU A 510 -16.14 -5.58 -3.33
CA LEU A 510 -16.36 -7.00 -3.59
C LEU A 510 -17.77 -7.23 -4.17
N PRO A 511 -17.96 -8.20 -5.08
CA PRO A 511 -19.25 -8.51 -5.68
C PRO A 511 -20.27 -9.07 -4.67
#